data_AF-A0A356NW70-F1
#
_entry.id   AF-A0A356NW70-F1
#
_cell.length_a   1.000
_cell.length_b   1.000
_cell.length_c   1.000
_cell.angle_alpha   90.00
_cell.angle_beta   90.00
_cell.angle_gamma   90.00
#
_symmetry.space_group_name_H-M   'P 1'
#
loop_
_entity.id
_entity.type
_entity.pdbx_description
1 polymer ?
#
loop_
_entity_poly.entity_id
_entity_poly.type
_entity_poly.pdbx_seq_one_letter_code
_entity_poly.pdbx_strand_id
1 'polypeptide(L)' 'MKVDDQQDKLVAILQEVLKEFDNYGEARVRGDGDIQISLDPDLKRARSRGSSLANAFSQMMSDDLGPKRSST' A
#
# COMPACT_ATOMS: atom_id res chain seq x y z
N MET A 1 6.33 31.25 -6.40
CA MET A 1 5.40 30.13 -6.65
C MET A 1 4.94 29.65 -5.29
N LYS A 2 3.64 29.76 -4.97
CA LYS A 2 3.17 29.31 -3.65
C LYS A 2 3.18 27.78 -3.63
N VAL A 3 3.47 27.18 -2.49
CA VAL A 3 3.57 25.71 -2.35
C VAL A 3 2.25 25.04 -2.75
N ASP A 4 1.13 25.70 -2.46
CA ASP A 4 -0.22 25.27 -2.85
C ASP A 4 -0.37 25.10 -4.38
N ASP A 5 0.23 26.01 -5.17
CA ASP A 5 0.17 25.95 -6.65
C ASP A 5 0.90 24.70 -7.22
N GLN A 6 1.94 24.23 -6.53
CA GLN A 6 2.68 23.04 -6.95
C GLN A 6 1.95 21.74 -6.57
N GLN A 7 1.34 21.71 -5.38
CA GLN A 7 0.57 20.57 -4.92
C GLN A 7 -0.66 20.36 -5.81
N ASP A 8 -1.42 21.41 -6.10
CA ASP A 8 -2.61 21.33 -6.95
C ASP A 8 -2.26 20.88 -8.37
N LYS A 9 -1.15 21.39 -8.90
CA LYS A 9 -0.62 20.96 -10.20
C LYS A 9 -0.21 19.49 -10.20
N LEU A 10 0.44 19.02 -9.14
CA LEU A 10 0.83 17.62 -9.00
C LEU A 10 -0.40 16.70 -8.94
N VAL A 11 -1.41 17.07 -8.14
CA VAL A 11 -2.66 16.30 -8.03
C VAL A 11 -3.38 16.23 -9.37
N ALA A 12 -3.45 17.34 -10.12
CA ALA A 12 -4.08 17.36 -11.44
C ALA A 12 -3.36 16.41 -12.43
N ILE A 13 -2.02 16.43 -12.45
CA ILE A 13 -1.24 15.51 -13.30
C ILE A 13 -1.47 14.06 -12.89
N LEU A 14 -1.45 13.76 -11.59
CA LEU A 14 -1.71 12.41 -11.09
C LEU A 14 -3.11 11.93 -11.45
N GLN A 15 -4.12 12.79 -11.40
CA GLN A 15 -5.48 12.43 -11.81
C GLN A 15 -5.55 12.05 -13.29
N GLU A 16 -4.85 12.76 -14.17
CA GLU A 16 -4.80 12.40 -15.59
C GLU A 16 -4.12 11.04 -15.82
N VAL A 17 -2.98 10.80 -15.14
CA VAL A 17 -2.28 9.51 -15.23
C VAL A 17 -3.13 8.37 -14.69
N LEU A 18 -3.84 8.58 -13.57
CA LEU A 18 -4.63 7.53 -12.93
C LEU A 18 -5.82 7.06 -13.77
N LYS A 19 -6.29 7.84 -14.75
CA LYS A 19 -7.31 7.38 -15.71
C LYS A 19 -6.86 6.19 -16.55
N GLU A 20 -5.55 5.97 -16.69
CA GLU A 20 -5.00 4.81 -17.41
C GLU A 20 -4.90 3.56 -16.52
N PHE A 21 -5.16 3.67 -15.21
CA PHE A 21 -4.95 2.60 -14.24
C PHE A 21 -6.19 2.36 -13.36
N ASP A 22 -7.12 1.54 -13.86
CA ASP A 22 -8.39 1.20 -13.18
C ASP A 22 -8.23 0.55 -11.79
N ASN A 23 -7.05 0.03 -11.50
CA ASN A 23 -6.76 -0.63 -10.22
C ASN A 23 -6.55 0.36 -9.06
N TYR A 24 -6.50 1.67 -9.34
CA TYR A 24 -6.24 2.70 -8.34
C TYR A 24 -7.36 3.75 -8.36
N GLY A 25 -7.75 4.21 -7.18
CA GLY A 25 -8.65 5.34 -7.00
C GLY A 25 -7.93 6.68 -7.13
N GLU A 26 -8.70 7.75 -6.98
CA GLU A 26 -8.21 9.14 -7.10
C GLU A 26 -7.06 9.46 -6.15
N ALA A 27 -6.13 10.31 -6.60
CA ALA A 27 -5.14 10.95 -5.76
C ALA A 27 -5.80 12.00 -4.85
N ARG A 28 -5.54 11.93 -3.54
CA ARG A 28 -6.08 12.86 -2.54
C ARG A 28 -4.99 13.36 -1.61
N VAL A 29 -5.01 14.65 -1.31
CA VAL A 29 -4.11 15.27 -0.32
C VAL A 29 -4.67 15.01 1.07
N ARG A 30 -3.83 14.52 1.98
CA ARG A 30 -4.13 14.34 3.39
C ARG A 30 -3.81 15.60 4.18
N GLY A 31 -4.33 15.69 5.41
CA GLY A 31 -4.14 16.87 6.27
C GLY A 31 -2.68 17.12 6.69
N ASP A 32 -1.79 16.15 6.52
CA ASP A 32 -0.33 16.23 6.72
C ASP A 32 0.42 16.70 5.47
N GLY A 33 -0.26 16.92 4.34
CA GLY A 33 0.32 17.33 3.06
C GLY A 33 0.73 16.17 2.15
N ASP A 34 0.61 14.92 2.60
CA ASP A 34 0.93 13.75 1.79
C ASP A 34 -0.17 13.47 0.76
N ILE A 35 0.20 12.96 -0.42
CA ILE A 35 -0.74 12.48 -1.43
C ILE A 35 -0.94 10.98 -1.27
N GLN A 36 -2.19 10.58 -1.03
CA GLN A 36 -2.60 9.18 -1.00
C GLN A 36 -3.28 8.78 -2.31
N ILE A 37 -2.84 7.67 -2.89
CA ILE A 37 -3.50 6.97 -4.00
C ILE A 37 -3.88 5.58 -3.49
N SER A 38 -5.17 5.29 -3.41
CA SER A 38 -5.63 4.01 -2.84
C SER A 38 -5.78 2.97 -3.94
N LEU A 39 -5.30 1.74 -3.68
CA LEU A 39 -5.64 0.59 -4.51
C LEU A 39 -7.15 0.30 -4.40
N ASP A 40 -7.72 -0.24 -5.48
CA ASP A 40 -9.08 -0.80 -5.52
C ASP A 40 -9.36 -1.65 -4.26
N PRO A 41 -10.51 -1.45 -3.58
CA PRO A 41 -10.83 -2.15 -2.33
C PRO A 41 -10.78 -3.67 -2.43
N ASP A 42 -11.20 -4.24 -3.56
CA ASP A 42 -11.25 -5.68 -3.77
C ASP A 42 -9.85 -6.25 -4.05
N LEU A 43 -9.02 -5.54 -4.82
CA LEU A 43 -7.61 -5.88 -4.97
C LEU A 43 -6.85 -5.75 -3.64
N LYS A 44 -7.15 -4.72 -2.86
CA LYS A 44 -6.57 -4.51 -1.53
C LYS A 44 -6.94 -5.66 -0.60
N ARG A 45 -8.21 -6.08 -0.59
CA ARG A 45 -8.68 -7.25 0.18
C ARG A 45 -8.02 -8.55 -0.30
N ALA A 46 -7.89 -8.76 -1.61
CA ALA A 46 -7.23 -9.93 -2.17
C ALA A 46 -5.75 -10.02 -1.72
N ARG A 47 -5.02 -8.90 -1.77
CA ARG A 47 -3.64 -8.82 -1.29
C ARG A 47 -3.55 -9.05 0.22
N SER A 48 -4.45 -8.47 1.01
CA SER A 48 -4.49 -8.68 2.47
C SER A 48 -4.78 -10.13 2.85
N ARG A 49 -5.65 -10.81 2.10
CA ARG A 49 -5.91 -12.26 2.29
C ARG A 49 -4.68 -13.09 1.97
N GLY A 50 -4.01 -12.80 0.85
CA GLY A 50 -2.76 -13.47 0.47
C GLY A 50 -1.65 -13.29 1.51
N SER A 51 -1.46 -12.06 2.02
CA SER A 51 -0.48 -11.79 3.08
C SER A 51 -0.86 -12.45 4.40
N SER A 52 -2.15 -12.45 4.77
CA SER A 52 -2.61 -13.12 6.01
C SER A 52 -2.36 -14.62 5.97
N LEU A 53 -2.58 -15.25 4.80
CA LEU A 53 -2.34 -16.67 4.60
C LEU A 53 -0.84 -16.99 4.66
N ALA A 54 -0.02 -16.21 3.95
CA ALA A 54 1.44 -16.34 3.99
C ALA A 54 1.99 -16.20 5.42
N ASN A 55 1.51 -15.20 6.16
CA ASN A 55 1.91 -14.99 7.55
C ASN A 55 1.49 -16.15 8.46
N ALA A 56 0.29 -16.71 8.27
CA ALA A 56 -0.16 -17.88 9.04
C ALA A 56 0.72 -19.11 8.77
N PHE A 57 1.10 -19.35 7.51
CA PHE A 57 2.03 -20.43 7.16
C PHE A 57 3.43 -20.19 7.70
N SER A 58 3.96 -18.97 7.61
CA SER A 58 5.25 -18.63 8.19
C SER A 58 5.25 -18.78 9.72
N GLN A 59 4.16 -18.44 10.40
CA GLN A 59 4.01 -18.65 11.83
C GLN A 59 3.98 -20.15 12.16
N MET A 60 3.17 -20.94 11.46
CA MET A 60 3.13 -22.40 11.63
C MET A 60 4.50 -23.06 11.40
N MET A 61 5.22 -22.66 10.35
CA MET A 61 6.58 -23.15 10.10
C MET A 61 7.57 -22.71 11.19
N SER A 62 7.43 -21.48 11.70
CA SER A 62 8.29 -20.98 12.78
C SER A 62 8.03 -21.72 14.10
N ASP A 63 6.77 -22.06 14.37
CA ASP A 63 6.37 -22.83 15.55
C ASP A 63 6.85 -24.30 15.44
N ASP A 64 6.86 -24.87 14.23
CA ASP A 64 7.29 -26.26 13.97
C ASP A 64 8.82 -26.42 13.90
N LEU A 65 9.56 -25.35 13.62
CA LEU A 65 11.04 -25.35 13.57
C LEU A 65 11.71 -25.44 14.95
N GLY A 66 10.95 -25.35 16.05
CA GLY A 66 11.46 -25.39 17.41
C GLY A 66 12.42 -24.22 17.74
N PRO A 67 12.84 -24.05 19.01
CA PRO A 67 13.74 -22.96 19.37
C PRO A 67 15.05 -23.10 18.59
N LYS A 68 15.38 -22.09 17.77
CA LYS A 68 16.67 -21.97 17.08
C LYS A 68 17.78 -22.18 18.10
N ARG A 69 18.43 -23.34 18.05
CA ARG A 69 19.59 -23.65 18.90
C ARG A 69 20.69 -22.67 18.51
N SER A 70 20.90 -21.66 19.36
CA SER A 70 22.05 -20.77 19.29
C SER A 70 23.30 -21.64 19.44
N SER A 71 23.99 -21.84 18.32
CA SER A 71 25.33 -22.42 18.27
C SER A 71 26.28 -21.35 18.80
N THR A 72 26.55 -21.38 20.12
CA THR A 72 27.68 -20.69 20.74
C THR A 72 28.97 -21.45 20.46
#